data_AF-A0A0S2EWX0-F1
#
_entry.id   AF-A0A0S2EWX0-F1
#
_cell.length_a   1.000
_cell.length_b   1.000
_cell.length_c   1.000
_cell.angle_alpha   90.00
_cell.angle_beta   90.00
_cell.angle_gamma   90.00
#
_symmetry.space_group_name_H-M   'P 1'
#
loop_
_entity.id
_entity.type
_entity.pdbx_description
1 polymer ?
#
loop_
_entity_poly.entity_id
_entity_poly.type
_entity_poly.pdbx_seq_one_letter_code
_entity_poly.pdbx_strand_id
1 'polypeptide(L)' 'MSDATLEEINLSDLPLWADEEATAILEGIAAEHGVPVDVLTELVGLQRARQHQERAAGINQRIEEILGRMD' A
#
# COMPACT_ATOMS: atom_id res chain seq x y z
N MET A 1 -4.89 11.79 22.02
CA MET A 1 -5.18 12.55 20.78
C MET A 1 -5.22 11.50 19.70
N SER A 2 -6.42 11.27 19.17
CA SER A 2 -6.81 10.06 18.47
C SER A 2 -5.97 9.82 17.22
N ASP A 3 -5.39 8.62 17.17
CA ASP A 3 -4.70 8.04 16.03
C ASP A 3 -5.57 8.26 14.79
N ALA A 4 -5.03 8.97 13.80
CA ALA A 4 -5.73 9.24 12.56
C ALA A 4 -5.97 7.88 11.92
N THR A 5 -7.20 7.42 12.09
CA THR A 5 -7.79 6.23 11.49
C THR A 5 -7.24 6.10 10.09
N LEU A 6 -6.47 5.03 9.88
CA LEU A 6 -6.30 4.41 8.57
C LEU A 6 -7.72 4.13 8.09
N GLU A 7 -8.36 5.14 7.50
CA GLU A 7 -9.61 4.99 6.75
C GLU A 7 -9.37 3.77 5.88
N GLU A 8 -10.20 2.74 6.10
CA GLU A 8 -10.19 1.48 5.38
C GLU A 8 -9.75 1.74 3.95
N ILE A 9 -8.49 1.42 3.65
CA ILE A 9 -7.93 1.68 2.35
C ILE A 9 -8.68 0.72 1.43
N ASN A 10 -9.74 1.23 0.80
CA ASN A 10 -10.63 0.44 -0.03
C ASN A 10 -9.94 0.28 -1.39
N LEU A 11 -8.95 -0.62 -1.43
CA LEU A 11 -8.29 -1.03 -2.67
C LEU A 11 -9.20 -1.91 -3.53
N SER A 12 -10.37 -2.30 -3.06
CA SER A 12 -11.39 -3.04 -3.83
C SER A 12 -11.87 -2.28 -5.07
N ASP A 13 -11.69 -0.95 -5.13
CA ASP A 13 -11.93 -0.15 -6.34
C ASP A 13 -10.83 -0.33 -7.40
N LEU A 14 -9.68 -0.91 -7.06
CA LEU A 14 -8.58 -1.13 -7.98
C LEU A 14 -8.71 -2.52 -8.60
N PRO A 15 -8.69 -2.63 -9.94
CA PRO A 15 -8.86 -3.91 -10.62
C PRO A 15 -7.83 -4.98 -10.18
N LEU A 16 -6.67 -4.57 -9.71
CA LEU A 16 -5.62 -5.46 -9.21
C LEU A 16 -5.96 -6.17 -7.88
N TRP A 17 -6.78 -5.55 -7.02
CA TRP A 17 -7.24 -6.12 -5.75
C TRP A 17 -8.73 -6.52 -5.77
N ALA A 18 -9.48 -6.09 -6.79
CA ALA A 18 -10.88 -6.44 -6.99
C ALA A 18 -11.06 -7.82 -7.63
N ASP A 19 -10.10 -8.24 -8.45
CA ASP A 19 -10.10 -9.51 -9.15
C ASP A 19 -9.25 -10.53 -8.36
N GLU A 20 -9.85 -11.68 -8.04
CA GLU A 20 -9.18 -12.77 -7.33
C GLU A 20 -8.00 -13.34 -8.15
N GLU A 21 -8.12 -13.38 -9.49
CA GLU A 21 -7.04 -13.86 -10.36
C GLU A 21 -5.86 -12.87 -10.37
N ALA A 22 -6.15 -11.57 -10.42
CA ALA A 22 -5.13 -10.53 -10.35
C ALA A 22 -4.44 -10.48 -8.98
N THR A 23 -5.21 -10.69 -7.90
CA THR A 23 -4.70 -10.77 -6.54
C THR A 23 -3.76 -11.97 -6.37
N ALA A 24 -4.13 -13.14 -6.91
CA ALA A 24 -3.28 -14.33 -6.88
C ALA A 24 -1.97 -14.13 -7.66
N ILE A 25 -2.01 -13.43 -8.80
CA ILE A 25 -0.80 -13.08 -9.56
C ILE A 25 0.07 -12.10 -8.76
N LEU A 26 -0.53 -11.11 -8.11
CA LEU A 26 0.17 -10.18 -7.24
C LEU A 26 0.87 -10.93 -6.10
N GLU A 27 0.17 -11.83 -5.40
CA GLU A 27 0.74 -12.68 -4.35
C GLU A 27 1.91 -13.52 -4.87
N GLY A 28 1.79 -14.11 -6.07
CA GLY A 28 2.86 -14.88 -6.69
C GLY A 28 4.12 -14.05 -6.98
N ILE A 29 3.95 -12.88 -7.58
CA ILE A 29 5.05 -11.96 -7.91
C ILE A 29 5.67 -11.38 -6.63
N ALA A 30 4.83 -11.03 -5.66
CA ALA A 30 5.26 -10.50 -4.37
C ALA A 30 6.11 -11.55 -3.62
N ALA A 31 5.65 -12.81 -3.59
CA ALA A 31 6.41 -13.92 -3.02
C ALA A 31 7.72 -14.18 -3.78
N GLU A 32 7.73 -14.09 -5.11
CA GLU A 32 8.94 -14.27 -5.93
C GLU A 32 10.01 -13.21 -5.64
N HIS A 33 9.60 -11.98 -5.35
CA HIS A 33 10.49 -10.87 -5.02
C HIS A 33 10.73 -10.67 -3.52
N GLY A 34 10.13 -11.50 -2.65
CA GLY A 34 10.22 -11.36 -1.19
C GLY A 34 9.52 -10.12 -0.64
N VAL A 35 8.55 -9.59 -1.39
CA VAL A 35 7.75 -8.42 -1.00
C VAL A 35 6.47 -8.91 -0.33
N PRO A 36 6.13 -8.47 0.90
CA PRO A 36 4.82 -8.77 1.48
C PRO A 36 3.71 -8.00 0.76
N VAL A 37 2.62 -8.68 0.39
CA VAL A 37 1.45 -8.03 -0.23
C VAL A 37 0.83 -6.97 0.67
N ASP A 38 0.94 -7.17 1.98
CA ASP A 38 0.48 -6.26 3.02
C ASP A 38 1.19 -4.90 2.91
N VAL A 39 2.51 -4.91 2.65
CA VAL A 39 3.35 -3.72 2.46
C VAL A 39 2.95 -2.98 1.18
N LEU A 40 2.70 -3.72 0.08
CA LEU A 40 2.21 -3.15 -1.18
C LEU A 40 0.85 -2.48 -1.02
N THR A 41 -0.07 -3.15 -0.31
CA THR A 41 -1.42 -2.67 -0.01
C THR A 41 -1.36 -1.37 0.79
N GLU A 42 -0.51 -1.32 1.82
CA GLU A 42 -0.30 -0.14 2.65
C GLU A 42 0.35 1.02 1.88
N LEU A 43 1.35 0.74 1.01
CA LEU A 43 1.99 1.74 0.14
C LEU A 43 1.00 2.37 -0.83
N VAL A 44 0.20 1.56 -1.50
CA VAL A 44 -0.78 2.01 -2.51
C VAL A 44 -1.87 2.83 -1.84
N GLY A 45 -2.32 2.41 -0.65
CA GLY A 45 -3.26 3.18 0.13
C GLY A 45 -2.72 4.52 0.60
N LEU A 46 -1.47 4.54 1.07
CA LEU A 46 -0.79 5.77 1.45
C LEU A 46 -0.67 6.74 0.26
N GLN A 47 -0.28 6.24 -0.91
CA GLN A 47 -0.21 7.05 -2.14
C GLN A 47 -1.58 7.61 -2.51
N ARG A 48 -2.65 6.82 -2.45
CA ARG A 48 -4.01 7.26 -2.79
C ARG A 48 -4.54 8.31 -1.81
N ALA A 49 -4.37 8.09 -0.51
CA ALA A 49 -4.77 9.03 0.53
C ALA A 49 -4.06 10.39 0.41
N ARG A 50 -2.84 10.41 -0.17
CA ARG A 50 -2.05 11.64 -0.34
C ARG A 50 -1.84 12.08 -1.78
N GLN A 51 -2.53 11.49 -2.75
CA GLN A 51 -2.45 11.84 -4.18
C GLN A 51 -2.84 13.31 -4.43
N HIS A 52 -3.71 13.87 -3.57
CA HIS A 52 -4.11 15.28 -3.61
C HIS A 52 -3.17 16.23 -2.85
N GLN A 53 -2.14 15.71 -2.17
CA GLN A 53 -1.15 16.47 -1.40
C GLN A 53 0.25 16.35 -2.03
N GLU A 54 0.37 16.65 -3.32
CA GLU A 54 1.59 16.53 -4.15
C GLU A 54 2.86 17.21 -3.59
N ARG A 55 2.80 17.96 -2.48
CA ARG A 55 3.94 18.65 -1.84
C ARG A 55 4.04 18.44 -0.33
N ALA A 56 3.57 17.31 0.21
CA ALA A 56 3.76 17.00 1.63
C ALA A 56 5.16 16.40 1.89
N ALA A 57 6.06 17.21 2.45
CA ALA A 57 7.33 16.75 3.03
C ALA A 57 7.02 15.76 4.17
N GLY A 58 7.10 14.45 3.88
CA GLY A 58 6.78 13.39 4.84
C GLY A 58 6.23 12.09 4.23
N ILE A 59 5.87 12.10 2.94
CA ILE A 59 5.53 10.86 2.21
C ILE A 59 6.72 9.90 2.16
N ASN A 60 7.92 10.40 1.87
CA ASN A 60 9.12 9.55 1.77
C ASN A 60 9.43 8.84 3.09
N GLN A 61 9.27 9.53 4.24
CA GLN A 61 9.49 8.92 5.56
C GLN A 61 8.50 7.78 5.83
N ARG A 62 7.22 7.98 5.49
CA ARG A 62 6.20 6.95 5.66
C ARG A 62 6.39 5.78 4.68
N ILE A 63 6.86 6.05 3.46
CA ILE A 63 7.23 5.03 2.48
C ILE A 63 8.42 4.21 3.00
N GLU A 64 9.46 4.87 3.52
CA GLU A 64 10.63 4.20 4.12
C GLU A 64 10.22 3.33 5.32
N GLU A 65 9.30 3.80 6.19
CA GLU A 65 8.77 2.99 7.29
C GLU A 65 8.03 1.73 6.81
N ILE A 66 7.23 1.85 5.74
CA ILE A 66 6.49 0.72 5.17
C ILE A 66 7.46 -0.25 4.49
N LEU A 67 8.41 0.24 3.69
CA LEU A 67 9.44 -0.57 3.05
C LEU A 67 10.39 -1.22 4.06
N GLY A 68 10.65 -0.59 5.20
CA GLY A 68 11.46 -1.15 6.29
C GLY A 68 10.82 -2.37 6.99
N ARG A 69 9.57 -2.69 6.68
CA ARG A 69 8.93 -3.95 7.10
C ARG A 69 9.28 -5.14 6.18
N MET A 70 10.00 -4.89 5.09
CA MET A 70 10.46 -5.93 4.15
C MET A 70 11.81 -6.55 4.55
N ASP A 71 12.58 -5.89 5.45
CA ASP A 71 13.81 -6.42 6.08
C ASP A 71 13.47 -7.36 7.26
#